data_AF-A0AAN9YJP5-F1
#
_entry.id   AF-A0AAN9YJP5-F1
#
_cell.length_a   1.000
_cell.length_b   1.000
_cell.length_c   1.000
_cell.angle_alpha   90.00
_cell.angle_beta   90.00
_cell.angle_gamma   90.00
#
_symmetry.space_group_name_H-M   'P 1'
#
loop_
_entity.id
_entity.type
_entity.pdbx_description
1 polymer ?
#
loop_
_entity_poly.entity_id
_entity_poly.type
_entity_poly.pdbx_seq_one_letter_code
_entity_poly.pdbx_strand_id
1 'polypeptide(L)'
;MPKATTRKGAGKDKRRVKKDPNAPKRGLSAYMFFANEQRQSVRDDNPDVTFGQVGKILGERWKALNEKQRAPYDAKAAADKKRYEDEKQAYNAEQEEDEE
;
A
#
# COMPACT_ATOMS: atom_id res chain seq x y z
N MET A 1 23.84 -1.01 27.65
CA MET A 1 22.74 -0.49 26.81
C MET A 1 22.89 -1.08 25.41
N PRO A 2 21.94 -1.90 24.95
CA PRO A 2 21.31 -1.55 23.67
C PRO A 2 19.78 -1.64 23.76
N LYS A 3 19.09 -0.61 23.25
CA LYS A 3 17.63 -0.55 23.26
C LYS A 3 17.05 -1.56 22.28
N ALA A 4 16.22 -2.44 22.83
CA ALA A 4 15.36 -3.35 22.09
C ALA A 4 14.44 -2.59 21.11
N THR A 5 14.35 -3.09 19.88
CA THR A 5 13.11 -3.07 19.08
C THR A 5 13.15 -4.26 18.13
N THR A 6 12.98 -5.47 18.69
CA THR A 6 12.40 -6.58 17.93
C THR A 6 10.90 -6.50 18.17
N ARG A 7 10.17 -5.79 17.30
CA ARG A 7 8.71 -5.96 17.24
C ARG A 7 8.44 -7.16 16.35
N LYS A 8 8.58 -8.34 16.97
CA LYS A 8 7.97 -9.59 16.52
C LYS A 8 6.47 -9.40 16.63
N GLY A 9 5.79 -9.23 15.49
CA GLY A 9 4.36 -9.00 15.44
C GLY A 9 3.77 -9.27 14.06
N ALA A 10 3.40 -10.53 13.83
CA ALA A 10 2.18 -11.01 13.15
C ALA A 10 2.50 -12.41 12.59
N GLY A 11 1.88 -13.50 13.05
CA GLY A 11 0.47 -13.59 13.40
C GLY A 11 -0.32 -13.91 12.13
N LYS A 12 -0.57 -15.21 11.95
CA LYS A 12 -1.50 -15.86 11.02
C LYS A 12 -1.10 -15.80 9.55
N ASP A 13 -0.73 -16.99 9.07
CA ASP A 13 -1.14 -17.58 7.81
C ASP A 13 -2.62 -17.26 7.52
N LYS A 14 -2.91 -16.02 7.14
CA LYS A 14 -4.16 -15.71 6.47
C LYS A 14 -3.96 -16.30 5.09
N ARG A 15 -4.34 -17.59 4.94
CA ARG A 15 -4.85 -18.12 3.68
C ARG A 15 -5.52 -16.96 3.00
N ARG A 16 -4.91 -16.44 1.93
CA ARG A 16 -5.55 -15.42 1.10
C ARG A 16 -6.81 -16.13 0.65
N VAL A 17 -7.94 -15.88 1.34
CA VAL A 17 -9.27 -16.13 0.80
C VAL A 17 -9.15 -15.57 -0.60
N LYS A 18 -9.27 -16.45 -1.61
CA LYS A 18 -9.15 -16.08 -3.01
C LYS A 18 -10.09 -14.90 -3.17
N LYS A 19 -9.53 -13.71 -3.20
CA LYS A 19 -10.32 -12.50 -3.28
C LYS A 19 -10.94 -12.59 -4.66
N ASP A 20 -12.26 -12.56 -4.71
CA ASP A 20 -13.00 -12.81 -5.94
C ASP A 20 -12.34 -12.02 -7.07
N PRO A 21 -12.06 -12.67 -8.22
CA PRO A 21 -11.34 -12.02 -9.30
C PRO A 21 -12.06 -10.77 -9.83
N ASN A 22 -13.37 -10.68 -9.58
CA ASN A 22 -14.22 -9.54 -9.93
C ASN A 22 -14.21 -8.43 -8.86
N ALA A 23 -13.70 -8.70 -7.65
CA ALA A 23 -13.69 -7.68 -6.60
C ALA A 23 -12.71 -6.55 -6.96
N PRO A 24 -13.13 -5.28 -6.79
CA PRO A 24 -12.31 -4.15 -7.18
C PRO A 24 -11.01 -4.11 -6.38
N LYS A 25 -9.94 -3.74 -7.08
CA LYS A 25 -8.61 -3.73 -6.50
C LYS A 25 -8.53 -2.56 -5.51
N ARG A 26 -8.10 -2.87 -4.28
CA ARG A 26 -7.97 -1.87 -3.21
C ARG A 26 -7.24 -0.62 -3.68
N GLY A 27 -7.78 0.53 -3.31
CA GLY A 27 -7.12 1.82 -3.55
C GLY A 27 -5.72 1.86 -2.95
N LEU A 28 -4.79 2.51 -3.64
CA LEU A 28 -3.43 2.73 -3.21
C LEU A 28 -3.38 3.91 -2.23
N SER A 29 -2.67 3.74 -1.11
CA SER A 29 -2.42 4.84 -0.17
C SER A 29 -1.32 5.78 -0.67
N ALA A 30 -1.19 6.96 -0.06
CA ALA A 30 -0.16 7.94 -0.42
C ALA A 30 1.26 7.35 -0.33
N TYR A 31 1.50 6.56 0.72
CA TYR A 31 2.72 5.79 0.86
C TYR A 31 2.94 4.79 -0.29
N MET A 32 1.89 4.15 -0.81
CA MET A 32 2.04 3.21 -1.92
C MET A 32 2.37 3.91 -3.24
N PHE A 33 1.82 5.10 -3.48
CA PHE A 33 2.23 5.91 -4.64
C PHE A 33 3.70 6.31 -4.53
N PHE A 34 4.10 6.88 -3.39
CA PHE A 34 5.50 7.22 -3.12
C PHE A 34 6.44 6.00 -3.21
N ALA A 35 6.04 4.88 -2.60
CA ALA A 35 6.83 3.67 -2.60
C ALA A 35 6.94 3.08 -4.01
N ASN A 36 5.92 3.12 -4.85
CA ASN A 36 6.04 2.64 -6.23
C ASN A 36 7.00 3.47 -7.05
N GLU A 37 6.94 4.80 -6.95
CA GLU A 37 7.86 5.71 -7.65
C GLU A 37 9.30 5.54 -7.13
N GLN A 38 9.51 5.58 -5.81
CA GLN A 38 10.86 5.48 -5.24
C GLN A 38 11.40 4.06 -5.16
N ARG A 39 10.59 3.00 -5.26
CA ARG A 39 11.12 1.63 -5.26
C ARG A 39 11.97 1.35 -6.49
N GLN A 40 11.63 1.93 -7.64
CA GLN A 40 12.47 1.83 -8.83
C GLN A 40 13.79 2.56 -8.59
N SER A 41 13.74 3.85 -8.24
CA SER A 41 14.94 4.63 -7.90
C SER A 41 15.82 3.95 -6.84
N VAL A 42 15.26 3.45 -5.73
CA VAL A 42 16.06 2.78 -4.69
C VAL A 42 16.69 1.49 -5.19
N ARG A 43 15.99 0.74 -6.06
CA ARG A 43 16.51 -0.50 -6.65
C ARG A 43 17.58 -0.21 -7.71
N ASP A 44 17.44 0.87 -8.46
CA ASP A 44 18.43 1.29 -9.44
C ASP A 44 19.70 1.82 -8.74
N ASP A 45 19.53 2.60 -7.68
CA ASP A 45 20.62 3.08 -6.81
C ASP A 45 21.29 1.93 -6.04
N ASN A 46 20.53 0.88 -5.73
CA ASN A 46 20.97 -0.25 -4.91
C ASN A 46 20.47 -1.57 -5.53
N PRO A 47 21.12 -2.06 -6.61
CA PRO A 47 20.68 -3.30 -7.26
C PRO A 47 20.86 -4.54 -6.37
N ASP A 48 21.76 -4.48 -5.38
CA ASP A 48 22.08 -5.59 -4.48
C ASP A 48 21.17 -5.69 -3.24
N VAL A 49 20.32 -4.69 -2.98
CA VAL A 49 19.45 -4.75 -1.79
C VAL A 49 18.19 -5.57 -2.06
N THR A 50 17.83 -6.37 -1.07
CA THR A 50 16.62 -7.20 -1.14
C THR A 50 15.36 -6.33 -1.07
N PHE A 51 14.25 -6.82 -1.61
CA PHE A 51 12.96 -6.11 -1.54
C PHE A 51 12.57 -5.72 -0.09
N GLY A 52 12.91 -6.55 0.90
CA GLY A 52 12.67 -6.25 2.31
C GLY A 52 13.48 -5.04 2.81
N GLN A 53 14.72 -4.86 2.35
CA GLN A 53 15.54 -3.69 2.66
C GLN A 53 15.05 -2.44 1.94
N VAL A 54 14.64 -2.56 0.67
CA VAL A 54 14.02 -1.45 -0.08
C VAL A 54 12.81 -0.91 0.66
N GLY A 55 11.93 -1.79 1.16
CA GLY A 55 10.77 -1.39 1.95
C GLY A 55 11.12 -0.64 3.23
N LYS A 56 12.22 -1.00 3.91
CA LYS A 56 12.71 -0.28 5.09
C LYS A 56 13.20 1.12 4.73
N ILE A 57 14.03 1.23 3.69
CA ILE A 57 14.56 2.51 3.19
C ILE A 57 13.42 3.44 2.77
N LEU A 58 12.43 2.93 2.03
CA LEU A 58 11.25 3.69 1.62
C LEU A 58 10.41 4.16 2.81
N GLY A 59 10.23 3.31 3.81
CA GLY A 59 9.52 3.67 5.04
C GLY A 59 10.21 4.77 5.84
N GLU A 60 11.54 4.74 5.91
CA GLU A 60 12.35 5.80 6.53
C GLU A 60 12.29 7.10 5.72
N ARG A 61 12.45 7.02 4.40
CA ARG A 61 12.31 8.18 3.50
C ARG A 61 10.92 8.81 3.63
N TRP A 62 9.85 8.02 3.65
CA TRP A 62 8.48 8.51 3.81
C TRP A 62 8.27 9.23 5.14
N LYS A 63 8.82 8.71 6.24
CA LYS A 63 8.78 9.38 7.55
C LYS A 63 9.60 10.66 7.57
N ALA A 64 10.67 10.73 6.79
CA ALA A 64 11.49 11.92 6.64
C ALA A 64 10.86 12.97 5.69
N LEU A 65 9.88 12.60 4.86
CA LEU A 65 9.18 13.57 4.01
C LEU A 65 8.32 14.52 4.85
N ASN A 66 8.37 15.79 4.48
CA ASN A 66 7.48 16.81 5.04
C ASN A 66 6.06 16.68 4.48
N GLU A 67 5.07 17.23 5.20
CA GLU A 67 3.67 17.25 4.78
C GLU A 67 3.49 17.89 3.40
N LYS A 68 4.28 18.91 3.06
CA LYS A 68 4.27 19.52 1.72
C LYS A 68 4.68 18.54 0.61
N GLN A 69 5.61 17.64 0.88
CA GLN A 69 6.04 16.62 -0.08
C GLN A 69 5.05 15.45 -0.11
N ARG A 70 4.37 15.17 1.00
CA ARG A 70 3.32 14.15 1.09
C ARG A 70 2.00 14.61 0.45
N ALA A 71 1.68 15.90 0.52
CA ALA A 71 0.46 16.49 -0.02
C ALA A 71 0.08 16.05 -1.45
N PRO A 72 0.98 16.05 -2.46
CA PRO A 72 0.63 15.54 -3.78
C PRO A 72 0.32 14.04 -3.78
N TYR A 73 1.00 13.24 -2.96
CA TYR A 73 0.72 11.81 -2.82
C TYR A 73 -0.58 11.55 -2.06
N ASP A 74 -0.88 12.36 -1.04
CA ASP A 74 -2.13 12.31 -0.28
C ASP A 74 -3.33 12.67 -1.17
N ALA A 75 -3.19 13.67 -2.05
CA ALA A 75 -4.20 14.01 -3.04
C ALA A 75 -4.43 12.87 -4.05
N LYS A 76 -3.35 12.28 -4.60
CA LYS A 76 -3.43 11.09 -5.47
C LYS A 76 -4.12 9.92 -4.75
N ALA A 77 -3.78 9.69 -3.48
CA ALA A 77 -4.38 8.64 -2.67
C ALA A 77 -5.84 8.88 -2.35
N ALA A 78 -6.23 10.12 -2.08
CA ALA A 78 -7.64 10.47 -1.87
C ALA A 78 -8.47 10.23 -3.13
N ALA A 79 -7.94 10.60 -4.31
CA ALA A 79 -8.60 10.34 -5.59
C ALA A 79 -8.73 8.83 -5.87
N ASP A 80 -7.67 8.06 -5.66
CA ASP A 80 -7.67 6.61 -5.88
C ASP A 80 -8.54 5.86 -4.85
N LYS A 81 -8.56 6.34 -3.61
CA LYS A 81 -9.46 5.86 -2.57
C LYS A 81 -10.92 6.06 -2.98
N LYS A 82 -11.26 7.24 -3.50
CA LYS A 82 -12.62 7.53 -3.99
C LYS A 82 -13.01 6.58 -5.12
N ARG A 83 -12.13 6.40 -6.13
CA ARG A 83 -12.35 5.40 -7.21
C ARG A 83 -12.64 4.02 -6.63
N TYR A 84 -11.82 3.58 -5.68
CA TYR A 84 -12.01 2.27 -5.05
C TYR A 84 -13.31 2.17 -4.25
N GLU A 85 -13.72 3.23 -3.56
CA GLU A 85 -14.99 3.26 -2.82
C GLU A 85 -16.18 3.17 -3.78
N ASP A 86 -16.16 3.94 -4.87
CA ASP A 86 -17.19 3.90 -5.92
C ASP A 86 -17.28 2.51 -6.57
N GLU A 87 -16.14 1.95 -7.02
CA GLU A 87 -16.07 0.62 -7.61
C GLU A 87 -16.50 -0.47 -6.61
N LYS A 88 -16.14 -0.34 -5.33
CA LYS A 88 -16.53 -1.28 -4.28
C LYS A 88 -18.03 -1.22 -4.00
N GLN A 89 -18.63 -0.04 -4.04
CA GLN A 89 -20.07 0.10 -3.88
C GLN A 89 -20.82 -0.54 -5.05
N ALA A 90 -20.37 -0.29 -6.29
CA ALA A 90 -20.92 -0.95 -7.47
C ALA A 90 -20.79 -2.48 -7.40
N TYR A 91 -19.60 -2.97 -7.03
CA TYR A 91 -19.38 -4.41 -6.84
C TYR A 91 -20.27 -5.00 -5.75
N ASN A 92 -20.44 -4.32 -4.61
CA ASN A 92 -21.31 -4.83 -3.55
C ASN A 92 -22.77 -4.88 -3.97
N ALA A 93 -23.23 -3.89 -4.74
CA ALA A 93 -24.59 -3.87 -5.29
C ALA A 93 -24.79 -4.97 -6.35
N GLU A 94 -23.85 -5.17 -7.27
CA GLU A 94 -23.89 -6.27 -8.25
C GLU A 94 -23.85 -7.65 -7.58
N GLN A 95 -23.10 -7.82 -6.49
CA GLN A 95 -23.09 -9.07 -5.74
C GLN A 95 -24.40 -9.33 -4.98
N GLU A 96 -25.07 -8.28 -4.50
CA GLU A 96 -26.40 -8.41 -3.86
C GLU A 96 -27.49 -8.71 -4.90
N GLU A 97 -27.37 -8.20 -6.13
CA GLU A 97 -28.35 -8.42 -7.22
C GLU A 97 -28.19 -9.79 -7.91
N ASP A 98 -26.98 -10.38 -7.95
CA ASP A 98 -26.73 -11.73 -8.49
C ASP A 98 -27.09 -12.85 -7.48
N GLU A 99 -27.29 -12.50 -6.20
CA GLU A 99 -27.73 -13.43 -5.13
C GLU A 99 -29.26 -13.51 -4.96
N GLU A 100 -30.04 -12.69 -5.67
CA GLU A 100 -31.52 -12.65 -5.69
C GLU A 100 -32.12 -13.28 -6.96
#